data_AF-A0A7X7LKT6-F1
#
_entry.id   AF-A0A7X7LKT6-F1
#
_cell.length_a   1.000
_cell.length_b   1.000
_cell.length_c   1.000
_cell.angle_alpha   90.00
_cell.angle_beta   90.00
_cell.angle_gamma   90.00
#
_symmetry.space_group_name_H-M   'P 1'
#
loop_
_entity.id
_entity.type
_entity.pdbx_description
1 polymer ?
#
loop_
_entity_poly.entity_id
_entity_poly.type
_entity_poly.pdbx_seq_one_letter_code
_entity_poly.pdbx_strand_id
1 'polypeptide(L)'
;MSKPKSNNAKTISVALTLCLVCSVLVSAAAVGLKPAQVENARLDRNKNILVAASMFDPASDTNEDVAERFEDFEVKIVDLSKGNYLDDDALKTAGIPDRNAYDASQATKNKALSEDLGSNDPAGIGRVPKYAKVYVKSDDAGKPEMVVLPIQGYGLWGTIYGFLTLESDMNTIKGISFYEHKETPGLGARIEEPE
;
A
#
# COMPACT_ATOMS: atom_id res chain seq x y z
N MET A 1 5.61 58.82 -12.89
CA MET A 1 5.05 57.48 -12.62
C MET A 1 5.20 56.63 -13.89
N SER A 2 6.06 55.60 -13.85
CA SER A 2 6.30 54.72 -15.00
C SER A 2 5.05 53.87 -15.26
N LYS A 3 4.51 53.92 -16.47
CA LYS A 3 3.37 53.11 -16.92
C LYS A 3 3.78 51.63 -16.83
N PRO A 4 3.02 50.72 -16.19
CA PRO A 4 3.36 49.31 -16.22
C PRO A 4 3.28 48.85 -17.68
N LYS A 5 4.40 48.41 -18.26
CA LYS A 5 4.44 47.82 -19.60
C LYS A 5 3.85 46.40 -19.52
N SER A 6 2.54 46.27 -19.30
CA SER A 6 1.85 45.00 -19.51
C SER A 6 1.75 44.75 -21.02
N ASN A 7 2.73 44.04 -21.56
CA ASN A 7 2.67 43.55 -22.93
C ASN A 7 2.10 42.13 -22.88
N ASN A 8 0.86 41.95 -23.34
CA ASN A 8 0.17 40.65 -23.36
C ASN A 8 1.02 39.56 -24.06
N ALA A 9 1.79 39.91 -25.09
CA ALA A 9 2.68 38.98 -25.77
C ALA A 9 3.85 38.52 -24.89
N LYS A 10 4.39 39.40 -24.02
CA LYS A 10 5.43 39.02 -23.05
C LYS A 10 4.86 38.12 -21.96
N THR A 11 3.64 38.40 -21.49
CA THR A 11 2.95 37.54 -20.51
C THR A 11 2.73 36.15 -21.08
N ILE A 12 2.24 36.05 -22.32
CA ILE A 12 2.05 34.76 -23.01
C ILE A 12 3.38 34.02 -23.19
N SER A 13 4.45 34.72 -23.61
CA SER A 13 5.76 34.11 -23.79
C SER A 13 6.35 33.59 -22.48
N VAL A 14 6.28 34.35 -21.38
CA VAL A 14 6.78 33.93 -20.08
C VAL A 14 5.99 32.73 -19.56
N ALA A 15 4.66 32.77 -19.68
CA ALA A 15 3.80 31.66 -19.30
C ALA A 15 4.13 30.39 -20.11
N LEU A 16 4.30 30.52 -21.43
CA LEU A 16 4.64 29.39 -22.31
C LEU A 16 6.00 28.78 -21.91
N THR A 17 7.02 29.62 -21.72
CA THR A 17 8.35 29.15 -21.31
C THR A 17 8.31 28.48 -19.94
N LEU A 18 7.63 29.07 -18.97
CA LEU A 18 7.49 28.48 -17.64
C LEU A 18 6.77 27.12 -17.70
N CYS A 19 5.65 27.04 -18.41
CA CYS A 19 4.91 25.78 -18.59
C CYS A 19 5.75 24.71 -19.29
N LEU A 20 6.53 25.10 -20.31
CA LEU A 20 7.40 24.17 -21.02
C LEU A 20 8.52 23.65 -20.11
N VAL A 21 9.20 24.53 -19.38
CA VAL A 21 10.28 24.15 -18.46
C VAL A 21 9.74 23.28 -17.33
N CYS A 22 8.65 23.70 -16.68
CA CYS A 22 8.04 22.93 -15.60
C CYS A 22 7.53 21.55 -16.07
N SER A 23 6.91 21.47 -17.25
CA SER A 23 6.40 20.18 -17.75
C SER A 23 7.53 19.21 -18.09
N VAL A 24 8.63 19.69 -18.69
CA VAL A 24 9.82 18.86 -18.97
C VAL A 24 10.45 18.36 -17.67
N LEU A 25 10.66 19.25 -16.69
CA LEU A 25 11.26 18.87 -15.40
C LEU A 25 10.41 17.86 -14.63
N VAL A 26 9.10 18.12 -14.52
CA VAL A 26 8.17 17.21 -13.83
C VAL A 26 8.08 15.87 -14.54
N SER A 27 7.99 15.86 -15.88
CA SER A 27 7.93 14.61 -16.66
C SER A 27 9.21 13.78 -16.52
N ALA A 28 10.37 14.43 -16.64
CA ALA A 28 11.66 13.75 -16.49
C ALA A 28 11.82 13.12 -15.10
N ALA A 29 11.47 13.87 -14.03
CA ALA A 29 11.50 13.34 -12.67
C ALA A 29 10.47 12.21 -12.48
N ALA A 30 9.22 12.41 -12.91
CA ALA A 30 8.14 11.46 -12.71
C ALA A 30 8.38 10.14 -13.43
N VAL A 31 8.81 10.16 -14.69
CA VAL A 31 9.04 8.95 -15.49
C VAL A 31 10.38 8.30 -15.14
N GLY A 32 11.43 9.11 -14.95
CA GLY A 32 12.77 8.60 -14.67
C GLY A 32 12.89 7.92 -13.31
N LEU A 33 12.25 8.46 -12.26
CA LEU A 33 12.30 7.88 -10.92
C LEU A 33 11.23 6.80 -10.69
N LYS A 34 10.23 6.66 -11.57
CA LYS A 34 9.11 5.74 -11.33
C LYS A 34 9.54 4.30 -11.03
N PRO A 35 10.48 3.69 -11.78
CA PRO A 35 10.88 2.31 -11.53
C PRO A 35 11.48 2.15 -10.12
N ALA A 36 12.41 3.04 -9.74
CA ALA A 36 13.04 3.02 -8.43
C ALA A 36 12.03 3.26 -7.28
N GLN A 37 11.05 4.15 -7.49
CA GLN A 37 9.97 4.37 -6.51
C GLN A 37 9.11 3.12 -6.30
N VAL A 38 8.78 2.40 -7.38
CA VAL A 38 7.98 1.17 -7.30
C VAL A 38 8.76 0.07 -6.59
N GLU A 39 10.05 -0.05 -6.88
CA GLU A 39 10.93 -1.02 -6.20
C GLU A 39 11.08 -0.71 -4.71
N ASN A 40 11.36 0.54 -4.35
CA ASN A 40 11.47 0.96 -2.96
C ASN A 40 10.16 0.78 -2.20
N ALA A 41 9.01 1.10 -2.81
CA ALA A 41 7.70 0.88 -2.19
C ALA A 41 7.39 -0.62 -2.02
N ARG A 42 7.89 -1.49 -2.91
CA ARG A 42 7.77 -2.95 -2.74
C ARG A 42 8.64 -3.42 -1.59
N LEU A 43 9.89 -2.98 -1.54
CA LEU A 43 10.82 -3.35 -0.47
C LEU A 43 10.30 -2.89 0.90
N ASP A 44 9.84 -1.65 0.98
CA ASP A 44 9.29 -1.09 2.21
C ASP A 44 8.04 -1.82 2.68
N ARG A 45 7.13 -2.18 1.76
CA ARG A 45 5.97 -3.02 2.08
C ARG A 45 6.39 -4.39 2.63
N ASN A 46 7.31 -5.07 1.95
CA ASN A 46 7.78 -6.39 2.39
C ASN A 46 8.45 -6.31 3.76
N LYS A 47 9.26 -5.28 3.99
CA LYS A 47 9.85 -4.98 5.29
C LYS A 47 8.78 -4.80 6.37
N ASN A 48 7.75 -4.00 6.12
CA ASN A 48 6.67 -3.78 7.09
C ASN A 48 5.83 -5.03 7.38
N ILE A 49 5.68 -5.93 6.40
CA ILE A 49 5.09 -7.26 6.60
C ILE A 49 5.93 -8.07 7.58
N LEU A 50 7.25 -8.10 7.38
CA LEU A 50 8.17 -8.82 8.28
C LEU A 50 8.21 -8.21 9.68
N VAL A 51 8.17 -6.87 9.80
CA VAL A 51 8.07 -6.18 11.11
C VAL A 51 6.79 -6.60 11.83
N ALA A 52 5.63 -6.54 11.16
CA ALA A 52 4.36 -6.98 11.77
C ALA A 52 4.39 -8.47 12.15
N ALA A 53 5.17 -9.30 11.44
CA ALA A 53 5.34 -10.71 11.73
C ALA A 53 6.40 -11.02 12.80
N SER A 54 7.05 -9.99 13.36
CA SER A 54 8.20 -10.10 14.27
C SER A 54 9.38 -10.89 13.66
N MET A 55 9.59 -10.72 12.35
CA MET A 55 10.65 -11.36 11.55
C MET A 55 11.67 -10.36 11.01
N PHE A 56 11.59 -9.10 11.40
CA PHE A 56 12.52 -8.03 11.02
C PHE A 56 12.63 -6.98 12.11
N ASP A 57 13.85 -6.63 12.50
CA ASP A 57 14.19 -5.54 13.41
C ASP A 57 14.88 -4.40 12.64
N PRO A 58 14.25 -3.22 12.51
CA PRO A 58 14.84 -2.06 11.85
C PRO A 58 16.16 -1.54 12.45
N ALA A 59 16.51 -1.92 13.68
CA ALA A 59 17.74 -1.51 14.34
C ALA A 59 18.95 -2.39 13.98
N SER A 60 18.72 -3.66 13.61
CA SER A 60 19.80 -4.61 13.34
C SER A 60 19.80 -5.18 11.92
N ASP A 61 18.63 -5.30 11.29
CA ASP A 61 18.48 -5.94 9.99
C ASP A 61 18.63 -4.95 8.83
N THR A 62 19.00 -5.50 7.67
CA THR A 62 19.31 -4.75 6.45
C THR A 62 18.29 -5.00 5.34
N ASN A 63 18.35 -4.23 4.27
CA ASN A 63 17.42 -4.40 3.14
C ASN A 63 17.63 -5.75 2.43
N GLU A 64 18.84 -6.31 2.51
CA GLU A 64 19.23 -7.59 1.96
C GLU A 64 18.49 -8.76 2.64
N ASP A 65 18.23 -8.66 3.95
CA ASP A 65 17.49 -9.66 4.73
C ASP A 65 16.02 -9.80 4.32
N VAL A 66 15.43 -8.71 3.79
CA VAL A 66 14.01 -8.64 3.48
C VAL A 66 13.63 -9.64 2.40
N ALA A 67 14.45 -9.77 1.35
CA ALA A 67 14.13 -10.66 0.23
C ALA A 67 14.09 -12.12 0.67
N GLU A 68 15.11 -12.57 1.40
CA GLU A 68 15.24 -13.94 1.90
C GLU A 68 14.10 -14.31 2.85
N ARG A 69 13.85 -13.49 3.88
CA ARG A 69 12.82 -13.80 4.89
C ARG A 69 11.40 -13.71 4.34
N PHE A 70 11.19 -12.96 3.26
CA PHE A 70 9.88 -12.87 2.62
C PHE A 70 9.54 -14.13 1.81
N GLU A 71 10.52 -14.97 1.44
CA GLU A 71 10.27 -16.24 0.76
C GLU A 71 9.46 -17.23 1.61
N ASP A 72 9.51 -17.09 2.95
CA ASP A 72 8.70 -17.88 3.89
C ASP A 72 7.19 -17.60 3.78
N PHE A 73 6.79 -16.50 3.12
CA PHE A 73 5.40 -16.10 2.99
C PHE A 73 4.83 -16.50 1.63
N GLU A 74 3.72 -17.23 1.67
CA GLU A 74 2.89 -17.46 0.51
C GLU A 74 1.86 -16.33 0.35
N VAL A 75 1.82 -15.72 -0.83
CA VAL A 75 0.81 -14.71 -1.17
C VAL A 75 -0.49 -15.40 -1.57
N LYS A 76 -1.55 -15.20 -0.78
CA LYS A 76 -2.91 -15.68 -1.07
C LYS A 76 -3.85 -14.53 -1.39
N ILE A 77 -4.87 -14.81 -2.21
CA ILE A 77 -5.97 -13.89 -2.47
C ILE A 77 -7.23 -14.48 -1.87
N VAL A 78 -7.94 -13.71 -1.05
CA VAL A 78 -9.17 -14.10 -0.34
C VAL A 78 -10.36 -13.39 -0.98
N ASP A 79 -11.43 -14.12 -1.28
CA ASP A 79 -12.74 -13.54 -1.57
C ASP A 79 -13.38 -13.09 -0.25
N LEU A 80 -13.49 -11.78 -0.03
CA LEU A 80 -13.98 -11.22 1.24
C LEU A 80 -15.46 -11.51 1.50
N SER A 81 -16.23 -11.86 0.47
CA SER A 81 -17.64 -12.24 0.64
C SER A 81 -17.81 -13.69 1.08
N LYS A 82 -16.88 -14.57 0.67
CA LYS A 82 -16.96 -16.03 0.91
C LYS A 82 -16.00 -16.54 1.98
N GLY A 83 -14.93 -15.79 2.26
CA GLY A 83 -13.86 -16.19 3.20
C GLY A 83 -12.90 -17.26 2.67
N ASN A 84 -12.97 -17.62 1.39
CA ASN A 84 -12.13 -18.68 0.80
C ASN A 84 -10.98 -18.09 -0.02
N TYR A 85 -9.87 -18.84 -0.10
CA TYR A 85 -8.81 -18.52 -1.05
C TYR A 85 -9.26 -18.74 -2.49
N LEU A 86 -8.83 -17.85 -3.38
CA LEU A 86 -8.95 -18.05 -4.82
C LEU A 86 -7.90 -19.06 -5.30
N ASP A 87 -8.34 -20.07 -6.02
CA ASP A 87 -7.49 -20.90 -6.87
C ASP A 87 -7.18 -20.20 -8.20
N ASP A 88 -6.41 -20.84 -9.07
CA ASP A 88 -5.93 -20.24 -10.31
C ASP A 88 -7.05 -19.97 -11.33
N ASP A 89 -8.12 -20.75 -11.31
CA ASP A 89 -9.26 -20.53 -12.21
C ASP A 89 -10.18 -19.42 -11.69
N ALA A 90 -10.36 -19.34 -10.37
CA ALA A 90 -11.06 -18.24 -9.72
C ALA A 90 -10.30 -16.91 -9.87
N LEU A 91 -8.96 -16.92 -9.85
CA LEU A 91 -8.13 -15.75 -10.14
C LEU A 91 -8.34 -15.23 -11.56
N LYS A 92 -8.32 -16.11 -12.58
CA LYS A 92 -8.60 -15.72 -13.97
C LYS A 92 -10.00 -15.13 -14.11
N THR A 93 -10.99 -15.74 -13.46
CA THR A 93 -12.38 -15.28 -13.47
C THR A 93 -12.52 -13.90 -12.82
N ALA A 94 -11.75 -13.64 -11.76
CA ALA A 94 -11.67 -12.35 -11.09
C ALA A 94 -10.88 -11.29 -11.88
N GLY A 95 -10.24 -11.65 -13.00
CA GLY A 95 -9.37 -10.75 -13.77
C GLY A 95 -8.05 -10.44 -13.06
N ILE A 96 -7.58 -11.34 -12.19
CA ILE A 96 -6.32 -11.21 -11.46
C ILE A 96 -5.30 -12.18 -12.08
N PRO A 97 -4.41 -11.71 -12.97
CA PRO A 97 -3.49 -12.60 -13.67
C PRO A 97 -2.33 -13.08 -12.78
N ASP A 98 -1.95 -12.29 -11.78
CA ASP A 98 -0.85 -12.60 -10.87
C ASP A 98 -1.19 -12.13 -9.45
N ARG A 99 -1.04 -13.04 -8.48
CA ARG A 99 -1.21 -12.75 -7.05
C ARG A 99 -0.24 -11.67 -6.61
N ASN A 100 1.02 -11.72 -7.05
CA ASN A 100 2.06 -10.77 -6.63
C ASN A 100 1.81 -9.36 -7.18
N ALA A 101 1.38 -9.24 -8.43
CA ALA A 101 1.05 -7.96 -9.05
C ALA A 101 -0.29 -7.33 -8.58
N TYR A 102 -1.18 -8.10 -7.94
CA TYR A 102 -2.49 -7.58 -7.51
C TYR A 102 -2.38 -6.43 -6.49
N ASP A 103 -2.97 -5.27 -6.76
CA ASP A 103 -3.02 -4.15 -5.82
C ASP A 103 -4.47 -3.89 -5.38
N ALA A 104 -4.79 -4.32 -4.16
CA ALA A 104 -6.11 -4.14 -3.57
C ALA A 104 -6.49 -2.66 -3.40
N SER A 105 -5.51 -1.76 -3.25
CA SER A 105 -5.76 -0.31 -3.12
C SER A 105 -6.25 0.34 -4.43
N GLN A 106 -5.93 -0.24 -5.59
CA GLN A 106 -6.51 0.20 -6.87
C GLN A 106 -7.89 -0.39 -7.10
N ALA A 107 -8.16 -1.59 -6.56
CA ALA A 107 -9.44 -2.26 -6.72
C ALA A 107 -10.59 -1.45 -6.08
N THR A 108 -10.34 -0.73 -4.98
CA THR A 108 -11.33 0.18 -4.35
C THR A 108 -11.76 1.34 -5.25
N LYS A 109 -10.92 1.75 -6.20
CA LYS A 109 -11.23 2.82 -7.18
C LYS A 109 -12.13 2.34 -8.32
N ASN A 110 -12.31 1.02 -8.46
CA ASN A 110 -13.14 0.41 -9.49
C ASN A 110 -14.41 -0.19 -8.88
N LYS A 111 -15.58 0.32 -9.27
CA LYS A 111 -16.88 -0.17 -8.78
C LYS A 111 -17.13 -1.65 -9.06
N ALA A 112 -16.55 -2.21 -10.12
CA ALA A 112 -16.71 -3.63 -10.44
C ALA A 112 -15.95 -4.56 -9.46
N LEU A 113 -14.85 -4.07 -8.87
CA LEU A 113 -13.92 -4.82 -8.04
C LEU A 113 -14.02 -4.47 -6.55
N SER A 114 -14.99 -3.66 -6.17
CA SER A 114 -15.19 -3.19 -4.81
C SER A 114 -16.66 -3.07 -4.46
N GLU A 115 -16.95 -3.10 -3.17
CA GLU A 115 -18.29 -2.93 -2.61
C GLU A 115 -18.37 -1.62 -1.84
N ASP A 116 -19.53 -0.97 -1.91
CA ASP A 116 -19.81 0.25 -1.16
C ASP A 116 -20.21 -0.12 0.27
N LEU A 117 -19.55 0.47 1.26
CA LEU A 117 -19.85 0.21 2.66
C LEU A 117 -21.07 1.00 3.15
N GLY A 118 -21.47 2.06 2.45
CA GLY A 118 -22.61 2.90 2.82
C GLY A 118 -22.51 3.41 4.26
N SER A 119 -23.53 3.12 5.08
CA SER A 119 -23.54 3.49 6.50
C SER A 119 -22.74 2.54 7.40
N ASN A 120 -22.33 1.37 6.89
CA ASN A 120 -21.56 0.38 7.64
C ASN A 120 -20.05 0.54 7.35
N ASP A 121 -19.55 1.76 7.55
CA ASP A 121 -18.16 2.14 7.29
C ASP A 121 -17.48 2.67 8.57
N PRO A 122 -17.21 1.80 9.56
CA PRO A 122 -16.58 2.23 10.82
C PRO A 122 -15.15 2.75 10.62
N ALA A 123 -14.50 2.39 9.51
CA ALA A 123 -13.14 2.80 9.18
C ALA A 123 -13.07 4.03 8.26
N GLY A 124 -14.20 4.56 7.79
CA GLY A 124 -14.24 5.75 6.92
C GLY A 124 -13.58 5.57 5.56
N ILE A 125 -13.51 4.35 5.04
CA ILE A 125 -12.79 4.02 3.79
C ILE A 125 -13.70 4.06 2.55
N GLY A 126 -15.02 4.17 2.74
CA GLY A 126 -16.07 4.26 1.73
C GLY A 126 -16.31 2.95 0.97
N ARG A 127 -15.25 2.30 0.48
CA ARG A 127 -15.32 1.07 -0.32
C ARG A 127 -14.30 0.05 0.13
N VAL A 128 -14.69 -1.22 0.10
CA VAL A 128 -13.83 -2.37 0.37
C VAL A 128 -13.61 -3.14 -0.94
N PRO A 129 -12.40 -3.62 -1.25
CA PRO A 129 -12.20 -4.48 -2.42
C PRO A 129 -12.94 -5.81 -2.22
N LYS A 130 -13.34 -6.47 -3.30
CA LYS A 130 -13.95 -7.81 -3.23
C LYS A 130 -12.92 -8.89 -2.86
N TYR A 131 -11.68 -8.66 -3.27
CA TYR A 131 -10.59 -9.59 -3.09
C TYR A 131 -9.48 -8.93 -2.26
N ALA A 132 -9.05 -9.60 -1.20
CA ALA A 132 -7.95 -9.14 -0.35
C ALA A 132 -6.70 -9.96 -0.63
N LYS A 133 -5.54 -9.31 -0.59
CA LYS A 133 -4.23 -9.99 -0.62
C LYS A 133 -3.78 -10.21 0.82
N VAL A 134 -3.43 -11.44 1.17
CA VAL A 134 -2.91 -11.80 2.49
C VAL A 134 -1.61 -12.58 2.34
N TYR A 135 -0.80 -12.61 3.38
CA TYR A 135 0.50 -13.29 3.40
C TYR A 135 0.48 -14.36 4.47
N VAL A 136 0.71 -15.61 4.09
CA VAL A 136 0.58 -16.76 4.99
C VAL A 136 1.94 -17.41 5.13
N LYS A 137 2.44 -17.52 6.36
CA LYS A 137 3.59 -18.37 6.68
C LYS A 137 3.08 -19.66 7.31
N SER A 138 3.54 -20.79 6.77
CA SER A 138 3.14 -22.12 7.21
C SER A 138 4.28 -22.81 7.96
N ASP A 139 3.91 -23.73 8.85
CA ASP A 139 4.86 -24.64 9.48
C ASP A 139 5.34 -25.74 8.50
N ASP A 140 6.30 -26.56 8.94
CA ASP A 140 6.84 -27.68 8.15
C ASP A 140 5.78 -28.73 7.77
N ALA A 141 4.64 -28.76 8.47
CA ALA A 141 3.52 -29.65 8.18
C ALA A 141 2.51 -29.02 7.20
N GLY A 142 2.78 -27.81 6.71
CA GLY A 142 1.93 -27.06 5.78
C GLY A 142 0.71 -26.39 6.43
N LYS A 143 0.68 -26.26 7.76
CA LYS A 143 -0.41 -25.57 8.48
C LYS A 143 -0.05 -24.10 8.65
N PRO A 144 -1.02 -23.16 8.53
CA PRO A 144 -0.77 -21.76 8.79
C PRO A 144 -0.28 -21.53 10.22
N GLU A 145 0.96 -21.04 10.35
CA GLU A 145 1.56 -20.65 11.62
C GLU A 145 1.16 -19.21 11.97
N MET A 146 1.11 -18.35 10.94
CA MET A 146 0.65 -16.96 11.07
C MET A 146 0.11 -16.42 9.74
N VAL A 147 -0.76 -15.43 9.83
CA VAL A 147 -1.34 -14.74 8.68
C VAL A 147 -1.21 -13.23 8.86
N VAL A 148 -0.63 -12.57 7.86
CA VAL A 148 -0.49 -11.11 7.80
C VAL A 148 -1.61 -10.55 6.93
N LEU A 149 -2.43 -9.69 7.54
CA LEU A 149 -3.60 -9.06 6.95
C LEU A 149 -3.33 -7.58 6.69
N PRO A 150 -3.49 -7.06 5.46
CA PRO A 150 -3.48 -5.63 5.24
C PRO A 150 -4.74 -5.00 5.88
N ILE A 151 -4.53 -3.95 6.64
CA ILE A 151 -5.59 -3.16 7.27
C ILE A 151 -5.47 -1.70 6.83
N GLN A 152 -6.62 -1.01 6.81
CA GLN A 152 -6.66 0.40 6.48
C GLN A 152 -7.83 1.09 7.20
N GLY A 153 -7.65 2.38 7.49
CA GLY A 153 -8.69 3.21 8.09
C GLY A 153 -8.36 4.69 7.92
N TYR A 154 -9.39 5.54 7.94
CA TYR A 154 -9.23 6.98 7.79
C TYR A 154 -8.82 7.61 9.12
N GLY A 155 -7.66 8.27 9.13
CA GLY A 155 -7.15 9.08 10.24
C GLY A 155 -7.70 10.51 10.21
N LEU A 156 -6.94 11.49 10.69
CA LEU A 156 -7.35 12.89 10.63
C LEU A 156 -7.10 13.51 9.25
N TRP A 157 -5.94 13.22 8.67
CA TRP A 157 -5.45 13.87 7.44
C TRP A 157 -5.50 12.96 6.21
N GLY A 158 -5.74 11.66 6.39
CA GLY A 158 -5.93 10.72 5.31
C GLY A 158 -6.00 9.28 5.77
N THR A 159 -6.01 8.37 4.80
CA THR A 159 -5.98 6.93 5.06
C THR A 159 -4.63 6.52 5.66
N ILE A 160 -4.71 5.70 6.70
CA ILE A 160 -3.61 4.99 7.33
C ILE A 160 -3.66 3.55 6.83
N TYR A 161 -2.52 3.04 6.39
CA TYR A 161 -2.35 1.66 5.94
C TYR A 161 -1.37 0.92 6.82
N GLY A 162 -1.70 -0.33 7.14
CA GLY A 162 -0.87 -1.17 7.99
C GLY A 162 -1.05 -2.64 7.73
N PHE A 163 -0.31 -3.43 8.49
CA PHE A 163 -0.38 -4.89 8.52
C PHE A 163 -0.68 -5.35 9.94
N LEU A 164 -1.62 -6.28 10.08
CA LEU A 164 -1.94 -6.98 11.32
C LEU A 164 -1.58 -8.45 11.15
N THR A 165 -0.75 -8.98 12.04
CA THR A 165 -0.40 -10.40 12.02
C THR A 165 -1.17 -11.14 13.10
N LEU A 166 -1.85 -12.21 12.71
CA LEU A 166 -2.50 -13.15 13.61
C LEU A 166 -1.68 -14.45 13.70
N GLU A 167 -1.61 -15.03 14.90
CA GLU A 167 -1.02 -16.36 15.12
C GLU A 167 -1.95 -17.47 14.60
N SER A 168 -1.50 -18.72 14.70
CA SER A 168 -2.18 -19.92 14.19
C SER A 168 -3.61 -20.13 14.72
N ASP A 169 -3.97 -19.51 15.85
CA ASP A 169 -5.33 -19.54 16.41
C ASP A 169 -6.30 -18.55 15.72
N MET A 170 -5.80 -17.73 14.79
CA MET A 170 -6.53 -16.67 14.08
C MET A 170 -7.21 -15.66 15.02
N ASN A 171 -6.68 -15.47 16.22
CA ASN A 171 -7.27 -14.59 17.23
C ASN A 171 -6.21 -13.80 18.01
N THR A 172 -5.08 -14.43 18.35
CA THR A 172 -3.97 -13.77 19.03
C THR A 172 -3.22 -12.88 18.04
N ILE A 173 -3.08 -11.60 18.39
CA ILE A 173 -2.33 -10.64 17.59
C ILE A 173 -0.85 -10.81 17.91
N LYS A 174 -0.07 -11.18 16.88
CA LYS A 174 1.39 -11.28 16.98
C LYS A 174 2.05 -9.91 16.89
N GLY A 175 1.52 -9.04 16.03
CA GLY A 175 2.08 -7.72 15.82
C GLY A 175 1.27 -6.88 14.84
N ILE A 176 1.59 -5.58 14.83
CA ILE A 176 1.01 -4.59 13.93
C ILE A 176 2.11 -3.67 13.43
N SER A 177 2.04 -3.25 12.17
CA SER A 177 2.90 -2.20 11.61
C SER A 177 2.08 -1.26 10.74
N PHE A 178 2.50 0.00 10.65
CA PHE A 178 1.92 1.00 9.76
C PHE A 178 2.99 1.46 8.77
N TYR A 179 2.65 1.47 7.48
CA TYR A 179 3.63 1.71 6.40
C TYR A 179 3.30 2.91 5.51
N GLU A 180 2.07 3.41 5.55
CA GLU A 180 1.68 4.60 4.79
C GLU A 180 0.62 5.40 5.53
N HIS A 181 0.88 6.68 5.77
CA HIS A 181 -0.09 7.62 6.33
C HIS A 181 0.23 9.07 5.96
N LYS A 182 -0.67 10.00 6.32
CA LYS A 182 -0.48 11.45 6.14
C LYS A 182 -0.58 12.25 7.44
N GLU A 183 -0.52 11.56 8.57
CA GLU A 183 -0.64 12.17 9.88
C GLU A 183 0.53 13.09 10.22
N THR A 184 0.32 14.00 11.17
CA THR A 184 1.31 15.00 11.56
C THR A 184 2.46 14.38 12.38
N PRO A 185 3.73 14.62 12.02
CA PRO A 185 4.89 14.19 12.81
C PRO A 185 4.82 14.64 14.27
N GLY A 186 5.13 13.73 15.20
CA GLY A 186 5.07 13.99 16.65
C GLY A 186 3.66 13.98 17.27
N LEU A 187 2.61 13.79 16.46
CA LEU A 187 1.22 13.63 16.91
C LEU A 187 0.66 12.29 16.44
N GLY A 188 -0.03 12.28 15.30
CA GLY A 188 -0.64 11.06 14.74
C GLY A 188 0.37 10.13 14.09
N ALA A 189 1.53 10.64 13.64
CA ALA A 189 2.60 9.81 13.07
C ALA A 189 3.28 8.88 14.10
N ARG A 190 2.96 9.03 15.39
CA ARG A 190 3.51 8.19 16.47
C ARG A 190 3.11 6.72 16.35
N ILE A 191 2.14 6.40 15.50
CA ILE A 191 1.78 5.03 15.15
C ILE A 191 2.94 4.24 14.50
N GLU A 192 3.96 4.92 13.96
CA GLU A 192 5.17 4.27 13.42
C GLU A 192 6.24 4.01 14.50
N GLU A 193 6.08 4.54 15.72
CA GLU A 193 7.03 4.34 16.80
C GLU A 193 6.90 2.89 17.34
N PRO A 194 8.01 2.14 17.48
CA PRO A 194 7.97 0.85 18.15
C PRO A 194 7.61 1.03 19.64
N GLU A 195 6.77 0.13 20.19
CA GLU A 195 6.48 0.05 21.63
C GLU A 195 7.59 -0.66 22.43
#